data_AF-A0A0C1ELZ7-F1
#
_entry.id   AF-A0A0C1ELZ7-F1
#
_cell.length_a   1.000
_cell.length_b   1.000
_cell.length_c   1.000
_cell.angle_alpha   90.00
_cell.angle_beta   90.00
_cell.angle_gamma   90.00
#
_symmetry.space_group_name_H-M   'P 1'
#
loop_
_entity.id
_entity.type
_entity.pdbx_description
1 polymer ?
#
loop_
_entity_poly.entity_id
_entity_poly.type
_entity_poly.pdbx_seq_one_letter_code
_entity_poly.pdbx_strand_id
1 'polypeptide(L)'
;MDGQMALFCYQELPVWQADEIPDALRVGHAFDEGEWVCLNVLQGRLKLTEADNASVELTAEDGDHMIAPQQQFTVEPLTDDTEIKLSLYCAAKDYFNKKYGMSATHSAVVAAENIVPAGKALDMGCGQGRNALFLGLKGFDVTAVDNNPQAVQNVNELARIEDLDVRAVEYDLNAANLQDHFDYIVATVVFMFLYPRFVPQVIADMQAHTNPGGYNLIVSAMDTEDFPCPMPFPFKFKEGELREYYRDWEIVEYKEELGAMHAKDAAGNPIQFKFVTMLAKKPKV
;
A
#
# COMPACT_ATOMS: atom_id res chain seq x y z
N MET A 1 -12.20 -10.59 17.80
CA MET A 1 -13.17 -9.99 16.87
C MET A 1 -12.78 -10.54 15.52
N ASP A 2 -13.67 -11.32 14.92
CA ASP A 2 -13.40 -12.04 13.68
C ASP A 2 -12.93 -11.05 12.61
N GLY A 3 -11.68 -11.20 12.18
CA GLY A 3 -10.97 -10.29 11.29
C GLY A 3 -11.49 -10.41 9.86
N GLN A 4 -12.70 -9.92 9.62
CA GLN A 4 -13.19 -9.70 8.26
C GLN A 4 -12.29 -8.66 7.60
N MET A 5 -11.63 -9.06 6.53
CA MET A 5 -10.80 -8.18 5.72
C MET A 5 -11.68 -7.05 5.15
N ALA A 6 -11.35 -5.80 5.50
CA ALA A 6 -12.04 -4.63 4.94
C ALA A 6 -11.74 -4.50 3.45
N LEU A 7 -12.80 -4.36 2.65
CA LEU A 7 -12.73 -4.18 1.20
C LEU A 7 -13.08 -2.74 0.83
N PHE A 8 -12.43 -2.21 -0.20
CA PHE A 8 -12.56 -0.82 -0.65
C PHE A 8 -12.95 -0.79 -2.13
N CYS A 9 -14.06 -0.11 -2.45
CA CYS A 9 -14.51 0.07 -3.83
C CYS A 9 -13.56 1.01 -4.58
N TYR A 10 -12.81 0.50 -5.55
CA TYR A 10 -11.88 1.32 -6.33
C TYR A 10 -12.43 1.72 -7.70
N GLN A 11 -13.46 1.04 -8.20
CA GLN A 11 -14.07 1.34 -9.49
C GLN A 11 -15.54 0.92 -9.53
N GLU A 12 -16.41 1.81 -9.97
CA GLU A 12 -17.78 1.47 -10.36
C GLU A 12 -17.85 1.32 -11.88
N LEU A 13 -18.43 0.22 -12.36
CA LEU A 13 -18.70 0.03 -13.78
C LEU A 13 -20.04 0.70 -14.15
N PRO A 14 -20.28 0.98 -15.44
CA PRO A 14 -21.56 1.51 -15.89
C PRO A 14 -22.73 0.62 -15.47
N VAL A 15 -23.90 1.23 -15.31
CA VAL A 15 -25.15 0.47 -15.23
C VAL A 15 -25.43 -0.13 -16.61
N TRP A 16 -25.79 -1.40 -16.64
CA TRP A 16 -26.18 -2.10 -17.86
C TRP A 16 -27.65 -2.50 -17.81
N GLN A 17 -28.36 -2.19 -18.89
CA GLN A 17 -29.67 -2.75 -19.17
C GLN A 17 -29.57 -4.20 -19.65
N ALA A 18 -30.69 -4.92 -19.65
CA ALA A 18 -30.76 -6.34 -19.96
C ALA A 18 -30.11 -6.72 -21.31
N ASP A 19 -30.17 -5.86 -22.33
CA ASP A 19 -29.57 -6.07 -23.65
C ASP A 19 -28.14 -5.51 -23.79
N GLU A 20 -27.69 -4.72 -22.81
CA GLU A 20 -26.35 -4.09 -22.77
C GLU A 20 -25.34 -4.88 -21.93
N ILE A 21 -25.79 -5.86 -21.13
CA ILE A 21 -24.89 -6.68 -20.32
C ILE A 21 -23.81 -7.34 -21.20
N PRO A 22 -22.52 -7.09 -20.93
CA PRO A 22 -21.42 -7.61 -21.74
C PRO A 22 -21.46 -9.13 -21.93
N ASP A 23 -21.20 -9.59 -23.15
CA ASP A 23 -21.19 -11.03 -23.49
C ASP A 23 -20.27 -11.85 -22.59
N ALA A 24 -19.12 -11.28 -22.19
CA ALA A 24 -18.19 -11.92 -21.27
C ALA A 24 -18.85 -12.38 -19.96
N LEU A 25 -19.76 -11.56 -19.41
CA LEU A 25 -20.48 -11.89 -18.18
C LEU A 25 -21.58 -12.95 -18.40
N ARG A 26 -22.01 -13.18 -19.65
CA ARG A 26 -23.03 -14.20 -19.97
C ARG A 26 -22.43 -15.58 -20.21
N VAL A 27 -21.22 -15.62 -20.77
CA VAL A 27 -20.54 -16.88 -21.14
C VAL A 27 -19.62 -17.43 -20.06
N GLY A 28 -19.19 -16.59 -19.13
CA GLY A 28 -18.32 -16.96 -18.02
C GLY A 28 -17.19 -15.95 -17.89
N HIS A 29 -17.10 -15.31 -16.72
CA HIS A 29 -16.04 -14.37 -16.41
C HIS A 29 -15.52 -14.56 -15.00
N ALA A 30 -14.25 -14.23 -14.80
CA ALA A 30 -13.64 -14.10 -13.49
C ALA A 30 -12.70 -12.89 -13.51
N PHE A 31 -12.73 -12.14 -12.41
CA PHE A 31 -11.83 -11.01 -12.19
C PHE A 31 -10.50 -11.48 -11.60
N ASP A 32 -9.50 -10.60 -11.65
CA ASP A 32 -8.13 -10.93 -11.28
C ASP A 32 -7.99 -11.28 -9.79
N GLU A 33 -6.84 -11.85 -9.42
CA GLU A 33 -6.51 -12.07 -8.01
C GLU A 33 -6.57 -10.75 -7.22
N GLY A 34 -7.18 -10.78 -6.04
CA GLY A 34 -7.37 -9.61 -5.20
C GLY A 34 -8.47 -8.63 -5.66
N GLU A 35 -9.29 -9.01 -6.66
CA GLU A 35 -10.46 -8.25 -7.10
C GLU A 35 -11.76 -8.95 -6.71
N TRP A 36 -12.48 -8.36 -5.77
CA TRP A 36 -13.84 -8.76 -5.45
C TRP A 36 -14.80 -7.95 -6.31
N VAL A 37 -15.92 -8.56 -6.65
CA VAL A 37 -16.98 -7.87 -7.41
C VAL A 37 -18.26 -7.86 -6.59
N CYS A 38 -18.80 -6.67 -6.38
CA CYS A 38 -20.15 -6.49 -5.88
C CYS A 38 -21.09 -6.39 -7.08
N LEU A 39 -21.96 -7.38 -7.24
CA LEU A 39 -23.05 -7.34 -8.20
C LEU A 39 -24.31 -6.81 -7.51
N ASN A 40 -24.89 -5.78 -8.12
CA ASN A 40 -26.14 -5.17 -7.69
C ASN A 40 -27.18 -5.30 -8.79
N VAL A 41 -28.34 -5.86 -8.46
CA VAL A 41 -29.53 -5.71 -9.29
C VAL A 41 -30.24 -4.43 -8.87
N LEU A 42 -30.40 -3.48 -9.79
CA LEU A 42 -31.06 -2.20 -9.54
C LEU A 42 -32.56 -2.28 -9.85
N GLN A 43 -32.91 -3.07 -10.87
CA GLN A 43 -34.27 -3.32 -11.31
C GLN A 43 -34.38 -4.70 -11.97
N GLY A 44 -35.60 -5.24 -12.02
CA GLY A 44 -35.89 -6.50 -12.70
C GLY A 44 -35.38 -7.72 -11.93
N ARG A 45 -35.09 -8.80 -12.67
CA ARG A 45 -34.65 -10.08 -12.10
C ARG A 45 -33.47 -10.62 -12.88
N LEU A 46 -32.46 -11.10 -12.16
CA LEU A 46 -31.22 -11.62 -12.74
C LEU A 46 -30.97 -13.01 -12.18
N LYS A 47 -30.61 -13.96 -13.03
CA LYS A 47 -30.03 -15.22 -12.60
C LYS A 47 -28.52 -15.09 -12.57
N LEU A 48 -27.93 -15.29 -11.40
CA LEU A 48 -26.49 -15.45 -11.22
C LEU A 48 -26.21 -16.96 -11.16
N THR A 49 -25.20 -17.43 -11.88
CA THR A 49 -24.69 -18.82 -11.76
C THR A 49 -23.23 -18.79 -11.40
N GLU A 50 -22.85 -19.48 -10.32
CA GLU A 50 -21.47 -19.56 -9.83
C GLU A 50 -20.76 -20.82 -10.33
N ALA A 51 -19.46 -20.93 -10.04
CA ALA A 51 -18.56 -21.96 -10.59
C ALA A 51 -18.98 -23.42 -10.31
N ASP A 52 -19.75 -23.67 -9.25
CA ASP A 52 -20.29 -24.99 -8.88
C ASP A 52 -21.62 -25.33 -9.60
N ASN A 53 -22.05 -24.48 -10.54
CA ASN A 53 -23.37 -24.48 -11.18
C ASN A 53 -24.53 -24.24 -10.21
N ALA A 54 -24.27 -23.72 -9.01
CA ALA A 54 -25.33 -23.17 -8.19
C ALA A 54 -25.85 -21.90 -8.88
N SER A 55 -27.17 -21.81 -9.04
CA SER A 55 -27.84 -20.62 -9.56
C SER A 55 -28.74 -20.01 -8.50
N VAL A 56 -28.73 -18.69 -8.42
CA VAL A 56 -29.61 -17.89 -7.58
C VAL A 56 -30.30 -16.83 -8.45
N GLU A 57 -31.58 -16.60 -8.19
CA GLU A 57 -32.32 -15.47 -8.74
C GLU A 57 -32.16 -14.29 -7.78
N LEU A 58 -31.72 -13.15 -8.32
CA LEU A 58 -31.46 -11.92 -7.60
C LEU A 58 -32.38 -10.81 -8.10
N THR A 59 -32.79 -9.96 -7.17
CA THR A 59 -33.63 -8.79 -7.35
C THR A 59 -33.03 -7.60 -6.60
N ALA A 60 -33.61 -6.42 -6.77
CA ALA A 60 -33.18 -5.23 -6.02
C ALA A 60 -33.35 -5.34 -4.50
N GLU A 61 -34.20 -6.26 -4.02
CA GLU A 61 -34.43 -6.48 -2.59
C GLU A 61 -33.33 -7.35 -1.94
N ASP A 62 -32.57 -8.12 -2.73
CA ASP A 62 -31.52 -9.02 -2.24
C ASP A 62 -30.22 -8.27 -1.87
N GLY A 63 -30.06 -7.04 -2.37
CA GLY A 63 -28.92 -6.18 -2.05
C GLY A 63 -27.62 -6.53 -2.76
N ASP A 64 -26.50 -6.36 -2.05
CA ASP A 64 -25.14 -6.56 -2.57
C ASP A 64 -24.79 -8.06 -2.62
N HIS A 65 -24.46 -8.58 -3.80
CA HIS A 65 -23.93 -9.93 -3.93
C HIS A 65 -22.43 -9.89 -4.22
N MET A 66 -21.62 -10.32 -3.26
CA MET A 66 -20.16 -10.33 -3.37
C MET A 66 -19.63 -11.61 -4.01
N ILE A 67 -18.86 -11.44 -5.09
CA ILE A 67 -18.18 -12.50 -5.82
C ILE A 67 -16.69 -12.42 -5.52
N ALA A 68 -16.08 -13.57 -5.17
CA ALA A 68 -14.68 -13.64 -4.78
C ALA A 68 -13.72 -13.52 -5.98
N PRO A 69 -12.44 -13.12 -5.75
CA PRO A 69 -11.42 -13.09 -6.78
C PRO A 69 -11.28 -14.44 -7.49
N GLN A 70 -11.06 -14.39 -8.80
CA GLN A 70 -10.92 -15.58 -9.67
C GLN A 70 -12.13 -16.53 -9.70
N GLN A 71 -13.22 -16.22 -8.99
CA GLN A 71 -14.44 -17.02 -9.04
C GLN A 71 -15.15 -16.78 -10.38
N GLN A 72 -15.39 -17.88 -11.10
CA GLN A 72 -16.17 -17.85 -12.32
C GLN A 72 -17.64 -17.63 -12.00
N PHE A 73 -18.28 -16.75 -12.75
CA PHE A 73 -19.72 -16.55 -12.69
C PHE A 73 -20.30 -16.20 -14.06
N THR A 74 -21.60 -16.44 -14.22
CA THR A 74 -22.39 -15.94 -15.34
C THR A 74 -23.64 -15.23 -14.85
N VAL A 75 -24.12 -14.28 -15.66
CA VAL A 75 -25.37 -13.56 -15.41
C VAL A 75 -26.32 -13.70 -16.60
N GLU A 76 -27.60 -13.89 -16.30
CA GLU A 76 -28.67 -14.01 -17.29
C GLU A 76 -29.86 -13.14 -16.83
N PRO A 77 -30.23 -12.07 -17.56
CA PRO A 77 -31.43 -11.30 -17.26
C PRO A 77 -32.67 -12.17 -17.47
N LEU A 78 -33.53 -12.22 -16.45
CA LEU A 78 -34.80 -12.96 -16.47
C LEU A 78 -35.99 -12.07 -16.84
N THR A 79 -35.80 -10.75 -16.85
CA THR A 79 -36.79 -9.76 -17.31
C THR A 79 -36.14 -8.74 -18.23
N ASP A 80 -36.93 -8.15 -19.12
CA ASP A 80 -36.44 -7.16 -20.09
C ASP A 80 -36.05 -5.83 -19.43
N ASP A 81 -36.57 -5.56 -18.22
CA ASP A 81 -36.29 -4.37 -17.42
C ASP A 81 -35.14 -4.58 -16.41
N THR A 82 -34.35 -5.64 -16.56
CA THR A 82 -33.21 -5.91 -15.68
C THR A 82 -32.14 -4.84 -15.84
N GLU A 83 -31.82 -4.18 -14.73
CA GLU A 83 -30.70 -3.25 -14.61
C GLU A 83 -29.70 -3.77 -13.59
N ILE A 84 -28.42 -3.81 -13.95
CA ILE A 84 -27.36 -4.24 -13.02
C ILE A 84 -26.21 -3.23 -12.97
N LYS A 85 -25.52 -3.22 -11.83
CA LYS A 85 -24.23 -2.54 -11.66
C LYS A 85 -23.22 -3.52 -11.08
N LEU A 86 -21.99 -3.44 -11.57
CA LEU A 86 -20.85 -4.07 -10.93
C LEU A 86 -19.96 -3.00 -10.30
N SER A 87 -19.54 -3.24 -9.06
CA SER A 87 -18.55 -2.41 -8.37
C SER A 87 -17.37 -3.28 -7.98
N LEU A 88 -16.15 -2.83 -8.28
CA LEU A 88 -14.92 -3.57 -8.05
C LEU A 88 -14.27 -3.14 -6.74
N TYR A 89 -13.94 -4.15 -5.92
CA TYR A 89 -13.40 -4.00 -4.58
C TYR A 89 -12.04 -4.66 -4.45
N CYS A 90 -11.19 -4.13 -3.60
CA CYS A 90 -9.90 -4.73 -3.25
C CYS A 90 -9.54 -4.49 -1.79
N ALA A 91 -8.49 -5.16 -1.31
CA ALA A 91 -7.95 -4.89 0.02
C ALA A 91 -7.24 -3.51 0.04
N ALA A 92 -7.18 -2.87 1.21
CA ALA A 92 -6.56 -1.55 1.41
C ALA A 92 -5.15 -1.44 0.78
N LYS A 93 -4.34 -2.50 0.89
CA LYS A 93 -2.96 -2.55 0.37
C LYS A 93 -2.86 -2.34 -1.14
N ASP A 94 -3.92 -2.69 -1.88
CA ASP A 94 -3.97 -2.68 -3.35
C ASP A 94 -4.76 -1.47 -3.90
N TYR A 95 -5.50 -0.76 -3.03
CA TYR A 95 -6.45 0.29 -3.42
C TYR A 95 -5.83 1.38 -4.30
N PHE A 96 -4.77 2.04 -3.84
CA PHE A 96 -4.13 3.12 -4.59
C PHE A 96 -3.40 2.63 -5.86
N ASN A 97 -2.93 1.38 -5.87
CA ASN A 97 -2.37 0.77 -7.08
C ASN A 97 -3.46 0.54 -8.13
N LYS A 98 -4.60 -0.05 -7.75
CA LYS A 98 -5.70 -0.34 -8.67
C LYS A 98 -6.41 0.92 -9.14
N LYS A 99 -6.70 1.87 -8.24
CA LYS A 99 -7.44 3.10 -8.56
C LYS A 99 -6.63 4.13 -9.33
N TYR A 100 -5.36 4.30 -8.96
CA TYR A 100 -4.52 5.40 -9.45
C TYR A 100 -3.27 4.94 -10.22
N GLY A 101 -3.07 3.63 -10.41
CA GLY A 101 -1.90 3.10 -11.09
C GLY A 101 -0.58 3.32 -10.34
N MET A 102 -0.64 3.64 -9.04
CA MET A 102 0.55 3.87 -8.21
C MET A 102 1.34 2.59 -8.03
N SER A 103 2.64 2.68 -7.75
CA SER A 103 3.40 1.51 -7.29
C SER A 103 2.77 0.92 -6.02
N ALA A 104 2.73 -0.41 -5.91
CA ALA A 104 2.19 -1.09 -4.73
C ALA A 104 2.80 -0.56 -3.42
N THR A 105 1.97 -0.48 -2.38
CA THR A 105 2.37 -0.20 -1.00
C THR A 105 3.52 -1.12 -0.61
N HIS A 106 4.53 -0.58 0.08
CA HIS A 106 5.68 -1.41 0.42
C HIS A 106 5.26 -2.58 1.32
N SER A 107 5.67 -3.80 1.00
CA SER A 107 5.24 -5.01 1.71
C SER A 107 5.54 -4.96 3.21
N ALA A 108 6.68 -4.37 3.60
CA ALA A 108 7.01 -4.16 5.01
C ALA A 108 6.06 -3.19 5.75
N VAL A 109 5.48 -2.21 5.04
CA VAL A 109 4.46 -1.30 5.62
C VAL A 109 3.14 -2.07 5.81
N VAL A 110 2.76 -2.89 4.83
CA VAL A 110 1.58 -3.76 4.92
C VAL A 110 1.74 -4.78 6.06
N ALA A 111 2.93 -5.39 6.21
CA ALA A 111 3.21 -6.34 7.29
C ALA A 111 3.13 -5.70 8.68
N ALA A 112 3.45 -4.41 8.80
CA ALA A 112 3.38 -3.66 10.06
C ALA A 112 1.96 -3.26 10.47
N GLU A 113 0.96 -3.34 9.56
CA GLU A 113 -0.42 -2.89 9.77
C GLU A 113 -1.07 -3.45 11.04
N ASN A 114 -0.85 -4.74 11.33
CA ASN A 114 -1.44 -5.40 12.51
C ASN A 114 -0.53 -5.38 13.75
N ILE A 115 0.61 -4.71 13.65
CA ILE A 115 1.63 -4.63 14.72
C ILE A 115 1.64 -3.21 15.32
N VAL A 116 1.55 -2.20 14.45
CA VAL A 116 1.64 -0.79 14.79
C VAL A 116 0.23 -0.21 14.88
N PRO A 117 -0.24 0.20 16.08
CA PRO A 117 -1.54 0.85 16.20
C PRO A 117 -1.60 2.18 15.44
N ALA A 118 -2.79 2.52 14.94
CA ALA A 118 -3.03 3.83 14.35
C ALA A 118 -2.73 4.96 15.35
N GLY A 119 -2.08 6.02 14.85
CA GLY A 119 -1.61 7.17 15.61
C GLY A 119 -1.01 8.20 14.66
N LYS A 120 -0.12 9.06 15.17
CA LYS A 120 0.60 10.01 14.33
C LYS A 120 1.71 9.31 13.56
N ALA A 121 1.67 9.39 12.23
CA ALA A 121 2.69 8.79 11.37
C ALA A 121 3.48 9.83 10.57
N LEU A 122 4.75 9.53 10.31
CA LEU A 122 5.62 10.27 9.40
C LEU A 122 6.09 9.35 8.26
N ASP A 123 5.79 9.70 7.01
CA ASP A 123 6.35 9.06 5.80
C ASP A 123 7.52 9.89 5.26
N MET A 124 8.75 9.46 5.57
CA MET A 124 9.99 10.13 5.19
C MET A 124 10.42 9.75 3.77
N GLY A 125 10.39 10.74 2.87
CA GLY A 125 10.62 10.53 1.44
C GLY A 125 9.44 9.83 0.79
N CYS A 126 8.25 10.42 0.93
CA CYS A 126 7.00 9.77 0.55
C CYS A 126 6.87 9.54 -0.97
N GLY A 127 7.64 10.25 -1.80
CA GLY A 127 7.47 10.25 -3.25
C GLY A 127 6.02 10.52 -3.62
N GLN A 128 5.43 9.67 -4.47
CA GLN A 128 4.01 9.79 -4.85
C GLN A 128 3.02 9.40 -3.74
N GLY A 129 3.48 9.02 -2.55
CA GLY A 129 2.64 8.83 -1.35
C GLY A 129 2.03 7.45 -1.20
N ARG A 130 2.57 6.40 -1.84
CA ARG A 130 2.01 5.03 -1.76
C ARG A 130 1.85 4.51 -0.33
N ASN A 131 2.78 4.88 0.57
CA ASN A 131 2.72 4.49 1.97
C ASN A 131 1.86 5.49 2.75
N ALA A 132 2.10 6.79 2.58
CA ALA A 132 1.33 7.83 3.26
C ALA A 132 -0.20 7.69 3.06
N LEU A 133 -0.65 7.50 1.82
CA LEU A 133 -2.07 7.34 1.51
C LEU A 133 -2.64 6.03 2.05
N PHE A 134 -1.88 4.92 1.97
CA PHE A 134 -2.26 3.66 2.60
C PHE A 134 -2.42 3.82 4.11
N LEU A 135 -1.47 4.47 4.79
CA LEU A 135 -1.55 4.72 6.24
C LEU A 135 -2.74 5.62 6.58
N GLY A 136 -3.01 6.67 5.79
CA GLY A 136 -4.21 7.49 5.93
C GLY A 136 -5.49 6.67 5.82
N LEU A 137 -5.58 5.79 4.82
CA LEU A 137 -6.70 4.85 4.64
C LEU A 137 -6.85 3.87 5.82
N LYS A 138 -5.75 3.58 6.52
CA LYS A 138 -5.72 2.78 7.76
C LYS A 138 -5.99 3.58 9.03
N GLY A 139 -6.33 4.86 8.92
CA GLY A 139 -6.74 5.72 10.04
C GLY A 139 -5.58 6.37 10.79
N PHE A 140 -4.39 6.44 10.21
CA PHE A 140 -3.28 7.24 10.76
C PHE A 140 -3.46 8.73 10.43
N ASP A 141 -3.02 9.60 11.34
CA ASP A 141 -2.79 11.03 11.09
C ASP A 141 -1.38 11.16 10.48
N VAL A 142 -1.30 11.28 9.16
CA VAL A 142 -0.05 11.15 8.41
C VAL A 142 0.52 12.50 8.02
N THR A 143 1.74 12.77 8.46
CA THR A 143 2.63 13.75 7.82
C THR A 143 3.50 13.03 6.79
N ALA A 144 3.43 13.45 5.53
CA ALA A 144 4.29 12.95 4.45
C ALA A 144 5.33 14.03 4.10
N VAL A 145 6.58 13.63 3.86
CA VAL A 145 7.64 14.59 3.54
C VAL A 145 8.45 14.15 2.34
N ASP A 146 8.74 15.07 1.42
CA ASP A 146 9.60 14.82 0.26
C ASP A 146 10.25 16.14 -0.20
N ASN A 147 11.37 16.07 -0.93
CA ASN A 147 12.02 17.28 -1.48
C ASN A 147 11.47 17.65 -2.87
N ASN A 148 10.64 16.80 -3.47
CA ASN A 148 10.00 17.04 -4.75
C ASN A 148 8.66 17.76 -4.57
N PRO A 149 8.55 19.05 -4.92
CA PRO A 149 7.31 19.83 -4.76
C PRO A 149 6.13 19.23 -5.53
N GLN A 150 6.36 18.62 -6.69
CA GLN A 150 5.29 18.00 -7.48
C GLN A 150 4.74 16.76 -6.77
N ALA A 151 5.61 15.97 -6.15
CA ALA A 151 5.20 14.79 -5.40
C ALA A 151 4.35 15.20 -4.19
N VAL A 152 4.79 16.21 -3.46
CA VAL A 152 4.03 16.81 -2.33
C VAL A 152 2.65 17.31 -2.76
N GLN A 153 2.57 18.02 -3.89
CA GLN A 153 1.29 18.51 -4.42
C GLN A 153 0.35 17.35 -4.79
N ASN A 154 0.86 16.33 -5.48
CA ASN A 154 0.07 15.16 -5.88
C ASN A 154 -0.49 14.41 -4.67
N VAL A 155 0.31 14.21 -3.62
CA VAL A 155 -0.13 13.52 -2.40
C VAL A 155 -1.24 14.29 -1.71
N ASN A 156 -1.10 15.62 -1.56
CA ASN A 156 -2.14 16.44 -0.95
C ASN A 156 -3.45 16.42 -1.77
N GLU A 157 -3.37 16.43 -3.10
CA GLU A 157 -4.56 16.36 -3.94
C GLU A 157 -5.27 15.00 -3.83
N LEU A 158 -4.52 13.90 -3.85
CA LEU A 158 -5.09 12.55 -3.65
C LEU A 158 -5.69 12.39 -2.25
N ALA A 159 -5.01 12.87 -1.21
CA ALA A 159 -5.53 12.86 0.15
C ALA A 159 -6.86 13.61 0.26
N ARG A 160 -6.98 14.76 -0.42
CA ARG A 160 -8.22 15.55 -0.47
C ARG A 160 -9.34 14.84 -1.24
N ILE A 161 -9.03 14.17 -2.34
CA ILE A 161 -10.02 13.40 -3.13
C ILE A 161 -10.57 12.21 -2.33
N GLU A 162 -9.71 11.57 -1.54
CA GLU A 162 -10.03 10.37 -0.77
C GLU A 162 -10.46 10.67 0.68
N ASP A 163 -10.57 11.95 1.05
CA ASP A 163 -10.93 12.42 2.40
C ASP A 163 -10.07 11.79 3.52
N LEU A 164 -8.75 11.82 3.33
CA LEU A 164 -7.78 11.22 4.25
C LEU A 164 -7.08 12.27 5.12
N ASP A 165 -6.79 11.90 6.37
CA ASP A 165 -5.92 12.65 7.29
C ASP A 165 -4.43 12.52 6.89
N VAL A 166 -4.10 12.99 5.69
CA VAL A 166 -2.74 12.98 5.14
C VAL A 166 -2.36 14.38 4.69
N ARG A 167 -1.26 14.89 5.24
CA ARG A 167 -0.67 16.17 4.84
C ARG A 167 0.76 15.96 4.36
N ALA A 168 1.02 16.30 3.10
CA ALA A 168 2.38 16.31 2.56
C ALA A 168 3.01 17.71 2.63
N VAL A 169 4.29 17.79 2.99
CA VAL A 169 5.07 19.03 3.01
C VAL A 169 6.46 18.84 2.40
N GLU A 170 7.02 19.92 1.84
CA GLU A 170 8.39 19.92 1.35
C GLU A 170 9.39 19.88 2.51
N TYR A 171 10.38 18.98 2.42
CA TYR A 171 11.39 18.80 3.45
C TYR A 171 12.66 18.16 2.87
N ASP A 172 13.82 18.71 3.21
CA ASP A 172 15.09 18.03 2.96
C ASP A 172 15.42 17.12 4.14
N LEU A 173 15.39 15.81 3.91
CA LEU A 173 15.73 14.82 4.93
C LEU A 173 17.14 15.01 5.48
N ASN A 174 18.08 15.54 4.68
CA ASN A 174 19.45 15.80 5.14
C ASN A 174 19.53 16.90 6.21
N ALA A 175 18.46 17.69 6.40
CA ALA A 175 18.41 18.73 7.42
C ALA A 175 18.32 18.16 8.85
N ALA A 176 17.80 16.92 9.02
CA ALA A 176 17.63 16.25 10.32
C ALA A 176 17.07 17.21 11.41
N ASN A 177 15.95 17.84 11.08
CA ASN A 177 15.33 18.89 11.87
C ASN A 177 13.81 18.65 11.97
N LEU A 178 13.40 17.43 12.30
CA LEU A 178 12.00 17.15 12.67
C LEU A 178 11.59 18.06 13.86
N GLN A 179 10.32 18.44 13.89
CA GLN A 179 9.78 19.37 14.89
C GLN A 179 8.69 18.73 15.77
N ASP A 180 8.00 17.74 15.21
CA ASP A 180 6.89 17.04 15.85
C ASP A 180 7.31 15.62 16.25
N HIS A 181 6.56 15.03 17.18
CA HIS A 181 6.73 13.65 17.58
C HIS A 181 5.68 12.73 16.95
N PHE A 182 6.11 11.50 16.64
CA PHE A 182 5.32 10.51 15.91
C PHE A 182 5.27 9.17 16.65
N ASP A 183 4.16 8.47 16.49
CA ASP A 183 3.99 7.09 16.97
C ASP A 183 4.55 6.09 15.97
N TYR A 184 4.65 6.47 14.69
CA TYR A 184 5.21 5.64 13.64
C TYR A 184 5.99 6.45 12.60
N ILE A 185 7.27 6.16 12.39
CA ILE A 185 8.06 6.77 11.30
C ILE A 185 8.41 5.68 10.27
N VAL A 186 8.05 5.90 9.02
CA VAL A 186 8.39 5.02 7.90
C VAL A 186 9.37 5.71 6.96
N ALA A 187 10.42 5.00 6.56
CA ALA A 187 11.40 5.45 5.59
C ALA A 187 11.77 4.28 4.67
N THR A 188 10.97 4.06 3.63
CA THR A 188 11.17 2.95 2.69
C THR A 188 11.81 3.44 1.41
N VAL A 189 12.96 2.88 1.05
CA VAL A 189 13.66 3.11 -0.23
C VAL A 189 14.09 4.58 -0.42
N VAL A 190 14.30 5.32 0.69
CA VAL A 190 14.74 6.74 0.65
C VAL A 190 16.21 6.94 1.07
N PHE A 191 16.70 6.16 2.03
CA PHE A 191 18.04 6.36 2.62
C PHE A 191 19.16 6.30 1.59
N MET A 192 18.97 5.56 0.49
CA MET A 192 19.94 5.45 -0.59
C MET A 192 20.20 6.76 -1.34
N PHE A 193 19.33 7.77 -1.19
CA PHE A 193 19.48 9.09 -1.79
C PHE A 193 20.05 10.15 -0.84
N LEU A 194 20.27 9.81 0.45
CA LEU A 194 20.80 10.74 1.43
C LEU A 194 22.32 10.88 1.31
N TYR A 195 22.85 12.04 1.70
CA TYR A 195 24.31 12.18 1.78
C TYR A 195 24.83 11.41 3.01
N PRO A 196 25.84 10.53 2.86
CA PRO A 196 26.33 9.67 3.95
C PRO A 196 26.68 10.41 5.25
N ARG A 197 27.21 11.64 5.13
CA ARG A 197 27.61 12.45 6.28
C ARG A 197 26.44 12.91 7.18
N PHE A 198 25.21 12.88 6.67
CA PHE A 198 24.00 13.30 7.39
C PHE A 198 23.19 12.11 7.92
N VAL A 199 23.41 10.90 7.41
CA VAL A 199 22.67 9.71 7.83
C VAL A 199 22.68 9.48 9.35
N PRO A 200 23.82 9.60 10.07
CA PRO A 200 23.80 9.46 11.52
C PRO A 200 22.88 10.48 12.20
N GLN A 201 22.87 11.73 11.75
CA GLN A 201 21.99 12.77 12.30
C GLN A 201 20.53 12.51 11.96
N VAL A 202 20.22 12.07 10.74
CA VAL A 202 18.85 11.72 10.33
C VAL A 202 18.30 10.59 11.20
N ILE A 203 19.07 9.52 11.41
CA ILE A 203 18.63 8.40 12.25
C ILE A 203 18.45 8.84 13.70
N ALA A 204 19.39 9.63 14.24
CA ALA A 204 19.27 10.16 15.60
C ALA A 204 18.04 11.06 15.76
N ASP A 205 17.75 11.90 14.77
CA ASP A 205 16.60 12.81 14.75
C ASP A 205 15.28 12.03 14.67
N MET A 206 15.21 11.01 13.82
CA MET A 206 14.09 10.05 13.80
C MET A 206 13.88 9.43 15.19
N GLN A 207 14.94 8.89 15.79
CA GLN A 207 14.86 8.24 17.10
C GLN A 207 14.41 9.19 18.22
N ALA A 208 14.87 10.45 18.20
CA ALA A 208 14.46 11.49 19.14
C ALA A 208 12.97 11.84 18.99
N HIS A 209 12.48 11.89 17.75
CA HIS A 209 11.11 12.29 17.43
C HIS A 209 10.11 11.13 17.41
N THR A 210 10.52 9.89 17.59
CA THR A 210 9.59 8.80 17.88
C THR A 210 9.15 8.82 19.35
N ASN A 211 7.85 8.73 19.62
CA ASN A 211 7.31 8.64 20.97
C ASN A 211 7.76 7.34 21.68
N PRO A 212 7.91 7.31 23.01
CA PRO A 212 8.11 6.07 23.75
C PRO A 212 7.01 5.04 23.45
N GLY A 213 7.38 3.82 23.08
CA GLY A 213 6.45 2.80 22.59
C GLY A 213 6.05 2.93 21.12
N GLY A 214 6.48 3.97 20.42
CA GLY A 214 6.33 4.15 18.98
C GLY A 214 7.33 3.33 18.16
N TYR A 215 7.20 3.37 16.85
CA TYR A 215 7.89 2.46 15.92
C TYR A 215 8.63 3.22 14.81
N ASN A 216 9.76 2.68 14.38
CA ASN A 216 10.43 3.08 13.15
C ASN A 216 10.52 1.88 12.20
N LEU A 217 10.06 2.06 10.96
CA LEU A 217 10.24 1.11 9.86
C LEU A 217 11.21 1.70 8.85
N ILE A 218 12.32 1.02 8.60
CA ILE A 218 13.31 1.41 7.58
C ILE A 218 13.49 0.25 6.61
N VAL A 219 13.43 0.58 5.31
CA VAL A 219 13.85 -0.33 4.24
C VAL A 219 14.85 0.41 3.36
N SER A 220 16.05 -0.13 3.18
CA SER A 220 17.09 0.57 2.42
C SER A 220 18.07 -0.39 1.74
N ALA A 221 18.69 0.10 0.66
CA ALA A 221 19.76 -0.57 -0.04
C ALA A 221 20.97 -0.80 0.89
N MET A 222 21.62 -1.95 0.70
CA MET A 222 22.86 -2.32 1.37
C MET A 222 24.00 -2.48 0.38
N ASP A 223 25.23 -2.45 0.90
CA ASP A 223 26.45 -2.84 0.18
C ASP A 223 27.21 -3.86 1.03
N THR A 224 27.22 -5.12 0.59
CA THR A 224 27.84 -6.23 1.33
C THR A 224 28.88 -6.94 0.48
N GLU A 225 29.82 -7.66 1.10
CA GLU A 225 30.88 -8.37 0.37
C GLU A 225 30.34 -9.47 -0.55
N ASP A 226 29.29 -10.17 -0.10
CA ASP A 226 28.67 -11.28 -0.83
C ASP A 226 27.70 -10.81 -1.93
N PHE A 227 27.10 -9.62 -1.79
CA PHE A 227 26.25 -9.00 -2.79
C PHE A 227 26.51 -7.49 -2.89
N PRO A 228 27.62 -7.08 -3.51
CA PRO A 228 27.95 -5.67 -3.68
C PRO A 228 26.87 -4.94 -4.48
N CYS A 229 26.47 -3.75 -4.04
CA CYS A 229 25.45 -2.98 -4.73
C CYS A 229 26.01 -2.35 -6.00
N PRO A 230 25.47 -2.68 -7.18
CA PRO A 230 25.97 -2.15 -8.45
C PRO A 230 25.48 -0.72 -8.73
N MET A 231 24.57 -0.19 -7.92
CA MET A 231 23.94 1.11 -8.14
C MET A 231 24.79 2.25 -7.55
N PRO A 232 24.89 3.39 -8.25
CA PRO A 232 25.67 4.55 -7.79
C PRO A 232 24.90 5.37 -6.74
N PHE A 233 24.32 4.71 -5.74
CA PHE A 233 23.63 5.38 -4.65
C PHE A 233 24.64 6.09 -3.74
N PRO A 234 24.38 7.35 -3.35
CA PRO A 234 25.22 8.08 -2.39
C PRO A 234 25.44 7.33 -1.08
N PHE A 235 24.41 6.67 -0.54
CA PHE A 235 24.47 5.93 0.72
C PHE A 235 23.91 4.52 0.58
N LYS A 236 24.52 3.57 1.28
CA LYS A 236 24.12 2.16 1.36
C LYS A 236 24.54 1.64 2.73
N PHE A 237 23.67 0.91 3.41
CA PHE A 237 24.02 0.33 4.71
C PHE A 237 25.02 -0.82 4.54
N LYS A 238 25.93 -0.97 5.50
CA LYS A 238 26.75 -2.17 5.65
C LYS A 238 26.00 -3.24 6.45
N GLU A 239 26.52 -4.47 6.42
CA GLU A 239 26.03 -5.57 7.25
C GLU A 239 25.98 -5.18 8.74
N GLY A 240 24.82 -5.35 9.36
CA GLY A 240 24.57 -5.03 10.77
C GLY A 240 24.56 -3.54 11.14
N GLU A 241 24.82 -2.62 10.20
CA GLU A 241 24.98 -1.20 10.50
C GLU A 241 23.67 -0.58 11.03
N LEU A 242 22.54 -0.87 10.39
CA LEU A 242 21.24 -0.35 10.85
C LEU A 242 20.86 -0.93 12.21
N ARG A 243 21.18 -2.20 12.47
CA ARG A 243 20.94 -2.84 13.77
C ARG A 243 21.68 -2.13 14.89
N GLU A 244 22.92 -1.72 14.64
CA GLU A 244 23.74 -1.01 15.63
C GLU A 244 23.18 0.36 15.97
N TYR A 245 22.64 1.10 14.98
CA TYR A 245 21.93 2.35 15.25
C TYR A 245 20.75 2.18 16.20
N TYR A 246 20.03 1.06 16.10
CA TYR A 246 18.84 0.76 16.89
C TYR A 246 19.10 -0.27 18.02
N ARG A 247 20.35 -0.43 18.46
CA ARG A 247 20.73 -1.45 19.48
C ARG A 247 20.00 -1.32 20.82
N ASP A 248 19.57 -0.10 21.16
CA ASP A 248 18.86 0.22 22.40
C ASP A 248 17.33 0.14 22.23
N TRP A 249 16.84 -0.30 21.07
CA TRP A 249 15.42 -0.46 20.75
C TRP A 249 15.03 -1.94 20.69
N GLU A 250 13.74 -2.22 20.88
CA GLU A 250 13.19 -3.55 20.67
C GLU A 250 13.08 -3.82 19.16
N ILE A 251 13.84 -4.79 18.66
CA ILE A 251 13.78 -5.21 17.26
C ILE A 251 12.61 -6.18 17.08
N VAL A 252 11.55 -5.70 16.42
CA VAL A 252 10.35 -6.51 16.11
C VAL A 252 10.60 -7.35 14.86
N GLU A 253 11.22 -6.76 13.83
CA GLU A 253 11.67 -7.45 12.62
C GLU A 253 13.02 -6.87 12.18
N TYR A 254 13.93 -7.74 11.75
CA TYR A 254 15.20 -7.35 11.13
C TYR A 254 15.65 -8.41 10.13
N LYS A 255 15.81 -8.01 8.88
CA LYS A 255 16.22 -8.88 7.77
C LYS A 255 17.19 -8.13 6.86
N GLU A 256 18.25 -8.81 6.45
CA GLU A 256 19.22 -8.34 5.44
C GLU A 256 19.23 -9.36 4.30
N GLU A 257 18.35 -9.15 3.33
CA GLU A 257 17.98 -10.18 2.36
C GLU A 257 18.13 -9.66 0.93
N LEU A 258 18.33 -10.59 0.00
CA LEU A 258 18.36 -10.28 -1.42
C LEU A 258 17.01 -9.72 -1.88
N GLY A 259 17.05 -8.53 -2.47
CA GLY A 259 15.92 -7.95 -3.18
C GLY A 259 16.25 -7.74 -4.65
N ALA A 260 15.21 -7.41 -5.42
CA ALA A 260 15.34 -7.03 -6.81
C ALA A 260 14.74 -5.63 -7.00
N MET A 261 15.46 -4.77 -7.73
CA MET A 261 14.91 -3.52 -8.21
C MET A 261 13.96 -3.74 -9.39
N HIS A 262 13.09 -2.76 -9.63
CA HIS A 262 12.35 -2.67 -10.89
C HIS A 262 13.27 -2.39 -12.10
N ALA A 263 14.44 -1.77 -11.87
CA ALA A 263 15.43 -1.54 -12.90
C ALA A 263 16.10 -2.86 -13.34
N LYS A 264 16.43 -2.94 -14.64
CA LYS A 264 17.06 -4.10 -15.26
C LYS A 264 18.51 -3.81 -15.63
N ASP A 265 19.35 -4.84 -15.59
CA ASP A 265 20.73 -4.80 -16.05
C ASP A 265 20.82 -4.81 -17.59
N ALA A 266 22.03 -4.79 -18.13
CA ALA A 266 22.28 -4.83 -19.56
C ALA A 266 21.78 -6.12 -20.25
N ALA A 267 21.57 -7.19 -19.49
CA ALA A 267 21.03 -8.46 -19.97
C ALA A 267 19.49 -8.56 -19.82
N GLY A 268 18.83 -7.52 -19.30
CA GLY A 268 17.38 -7.48 -19.08
C GLY A 268 16.92 -8.17 -17.80
N ASN A 269 17.84 -8.61 -16.93
CA ASN A 269 17.51 -9.20 -15.63
C ASN A 269 17.29 -8.11 -14.59
N PRO A 270 16.41 -8.29 -13.60
CA PRO A 270 16.29 -7.36 -12.48
C PRO A 270 17.63 -7.19 -11.75
N ILE A 271 18.00 -5.95 -11.44
CA ILE A 271 19.21 -5.67 -10.66
C ILE A 271 18.98 -6.17 -9.23
N GLN A 272 19.88 -7.04 -8.74
CA GLN A 272 19.79 -7.65 -7.42
C GLN A 272 20.93 -7.18 -6.51
N PHE A 273 20.59 -6.87 -5.27
CA PHE A 273 21.49 -6.61 -4.15
C PHE A 273 20.69 -6.72 -2.86
N LYS A 274 21.37 -6.69 -1.71
CA LYS A 274 20.69 -6.80 -0.41
C LYS A 274 19.96 -5.52 -0.01
N PHE A 275 18.82 -5.71 0.63
CA PHE A 275 18.11 -4.65 1.35
C PHE A 275 18.07 -5.01 2.82
N VAL A 276 18.22 -4.00 3.68
CA VAL A 276 17.87 -4.11 5.08
C VAL A 276 16.40 -3.72 5.25
N THR A 277 15.64 -4.54 5.96
CA THR A 277 14.29 -4.22 6.44
C THR A 277 14.30 -4.32 7.96
N MET A 278 13.92 -3.24 8.63
CA MET A 278 13.83 -3.20 10.09
C MET A 278 12.53 -2.56 10.52
N LEU A 279 11.78 -3.24 11.40
CA LEU A 279 10.77 -2.64 12.26
C LEU A 279 11.28 -2.67 13.70
N ALA A 280 11.50 -1.51 14.30
CA ALA A 280 11.97 -1.37 15.67
C ALA A 280 11.00 -0.54 16.49
N LYS A 281 10.84 -0.90 17.77
CA LYS A 281 9.97 -0.22 18.73
C LYS A 281 10.81 0.48 19.79
N LYS A 282 10.51 1.75 20.04
CA LYS A 282 11.15 2.54 21.09
C LYS A 282 10.71 2.02 22.46
N PRO A 283 11.63 1.76 23.40
CA PRO A 283 11.26 1.40 24.76
C PRO A 283 10.38 2.48 25.41
N LYS A 284 9.52 2.07 26.36
CA LYS A 284 8.63 2.98 27.09
C LYS A 284 9.30 3.71 28.25
N VAL A 285 10.59 3.45 28.50
CA VAL A 285 11.35 3.91 29.68
C VAL A 285 12.47 4.83 29.22
#